data_AF-X1H0X1-F1
#
_entry.id   AF-X1H0X1-F1
#
_cell.length_a   1.000
_cell.length_b   1.000
_cell.length_c   1.000
_cell.angle_alpha   90.00
_cell.angle_beta   90.00
_cell.angle_gamma   90.00
#
_symmetry.space_group_name_H-M   'P 1'
#
loop_
_entity.id
_entity.type
_entity.pdbx_description
1 polymer ?
#
loop_
_entity_poly.entity_id
_entity_poly.type
_entity_poly.pdbx_seq_one_letter_code
_entity_poly.pdbx_strand_id
1 'polypeptide(L)'
;DGQEVEAREGMTVLEVAQAADIYIPALCSDPDLEPYGACRLCVVEIEKMRGLPTACTTLATDGMIVHTETPAVNKVRCTAVELLIADHPSDCLTCSKNQQCDLQKVA
;
A
#
# COMPACT_ATOMS: atom_id res chain seq x y z
N ASP A 1 9.43 -5.05 -9.14
CA ASP A 1 8.89 -5.22 -10.51
C ASP A 1 9.88 -4.88 -11.63
N GLY A 2 11.14 -5.33 -11.52
CA GLY A 2 12.15 -5.16 -12.58
C GLY A 2 12.73 -3.75 -12.76
N GLN A 3 12.28 -2.76 -11.98
CA GLN A 3 12.83 -1.41 -11.96
C GLN A 3 13.85 -1.28 -10.82
N GLU A 4 15.05 -0.81 -11.15
CA GLU A 4 16.04 -0.39 -10.15
C GLU A 4 15.74 1.06 -9.74
N VAL A 5 15.76 1.31 -8.44
CA VAL A 5 15.39 2.61 -7.85
C VAL A 5 16.39 3.00 -6.78
N GLU A 6 16.67 4.29 -6.65
CA GLU A 6 17.53 4.82 -5.61
C GLU A 6 16.70 5.15 -4.36
N ALA A 7 17.19 4.72 -3.20
CA ALA A 7 16.59 5.00 -1.90
C ALA A 7 17.57 5.75 -1.00
N ARG A 8 17.07 6.69 -0.21
CA ARG A 8 17.85 7.28 0.88
C ARG A 8 17.71 6.40 2.12
N GLU A 9 18.78 6.35 2.91
CA GLU A 9 18.75 5.66 4.20
C GLU A 9 17.61 6.21 5.09
N GLY A 10 16.84 5.31 5.69
CA GLY A 10 15.69 5.66 6.53
C GLY A 10 14.36 5.78 5.80
N MET A 11 14.33 5.74 4.46
CA MET A 11 13.07 5.68 3.71
C MET A 11 12.40 4.30 3.85
N THR A 12 11.07 4.32 3.90
CA THR A 12 10.22 3.14 3.81
C THR A 12 10.08 2.67 2.37
N VAL A 13 9.73 1.41 2.17
CA VAL A 13 9.45 0.85 0.84
C VAL A 13 8.35 1.64 0.12
N LEU A 14 7.35 2.15 0.84
CA LEU A 14 6.30 2.98 0.27
C LEU A 14 6.82 4.32 -0.24
N GLU A 15 7.66 5.01 0.55
CA GLU A 15 8.25 6.29 0.14
C GLU A 15 9.19 6.12 -1.06
N VAL A 16 9.96 5.03 -1.09
CA VAL A 16 10.83 4.72 -2.23
C VAL A 16 10.00 4.45 -3.49
N ALA A 17 8.93 3.67 -3.37
CA ALA A 17 8.02 3.42 -4.49
C ALA A 17 7.40 4.72 -5.01
N GLN A 18 6.93 5.59 -4.13
CA GLN A 18 6.36 6.89 -4.48
C GLN A 18 7.39 7.81 -5.18
N ALA A 19 8.62 7.86 -4.68
CA ALA A 19 9.70 8.63 -5.30
C ALA A 19 10.09 8.11 -6.69
N ALA A 20 9.81 6.84 -6.98
CA ALA A 20 10.04 6.20 -8.27
C ALA A 20 8.79 6.13 -9.18
N ASP A 21 7.72 6.85 -8.82
CA ASP A 21 6.43 6.82 -9.53
C ASP A 21 5.78 5.42 -9.61
N ILE A 22 6.11 4.53 -8.69
CA ILE A 22 5.49 3.20 -8.54
C ILE A 22 4.28 3.31 -7.61
N TYR A 23 3.10 3.01 -8.14
CA TYR A 23 1.87 3.08 -7.37
C TYR A 23 1.72 1.87 -6.44
N ILE A 24 1.68 2.13 -5.14
CA ILE A 24 1.27 1.16 -4.11
C ILE A 24 0.06 1.76 -3.37
N PRO A 25 -1.10 1.08 -3.33
CA PRO A 25 -2.29 1.62 -2.69
C PRO A 25 -2.09 1.74 -1.19
N ALA A 26 -2.41 2.91 -0.63
CA ALA A 26 -2.37 3.17 0.81
C ALA A 26 -3.44 4.18 1.20
N LEU A 27 -4.28 3.85 2.20
CA LEU A 27 -5.33 4.75 2.71
C LEU A 27 -4.95 5.42 4.04
N CYS A 28 -4.13 4.76 4.85
CA CYS A 28 -3.74 5.25 6.18
C CYS A 28 -2.33 5.85 6.22
N SER A 29 -1.71 6.08 5.07
CA SER A 29 -0.38 6.69 4.99
C SER A 29 -0.53 8.20 4.85
N ASP A 30 0.18 8.95 5.68
CA ASP A 30 0.20 10.41 5.65
C ASP A 30 1.63 10.89 5.94
N PRO A 31 2.19 11.84 5.18
CA PRO A 31 3.56 12.34 5.38
C PRO A 31 3.80 12.99 6.75
N ASP A 32 2.75 13.53 7.38
CA ASP A 32 2.85 14.23 8.67
C ASP A 32 2.63 13.29 9.87
N LEU A 33 2.38 12.00 9.64
CA LEU A 33 2.10 11.00 10.67
C LEU A 33 3.09 9.83 10.64
N GLU A 34 3.31 9.21 11.80
CA GLU A 34 4.11 7.99 11.89
C GLU A 34 3.42 6.81 11.17
N PRO A 35 4.17 5.97 10.44
CA PRO A 35 3.59 4.82 9.76
C PRO A 35 2.99 3.79 10.73
N TYR A 36 1.69 3.51 10.58
CA TYR A 36 0.95 2.60 11.45
C TYR A 36 0.56 1.25 10.79
N GLY A 37 0.38 1.23 9.47
CA GLY A 37 0.06 0.00 8.73
C GLY A 37 -1.36 -0.56 8.91
N ALA A 38 -2.33 0.27 9.35
CA ALA A 38 -3.72 -0.15 9.61
C ALA A 38 -4.47 -0.67 8.39
N CYS A 39 -4.44 0.04 7.26
CA CYS A 39 -5.31 -0.28 6.13
C CYS A 39 -4.93 -1.57 5.38
N ARG A 40 -3.70 -2.08 5.58
CA ARG A 40 -3.15 -3.29 4.94
C ARG A 40 -3.18 -3.31 3.40
N LEU A 41 -3.45 -2.19 2.73
CA LEU A 41 -3.44 -2.12 1.26
C LEU A 41 -2.02 -2.05 0.68
N CYS A 42 -1.09 -1.44 1.43
CA CYS A 42 0.30 -1.32 0.99
C CYS A 42 1.14 -2.59 1.20
N VAL A 43 0.50 -3.75 1.38
CA VAL A 43 1.22 -5.02 1.47
C VAL A 43 2.00 -5.28 0.18
N VAL A 44 3.21 -5.81 0.33
CA VAL A 44 4.13 -6.16 -0.75
C VAL A 44 4.78 -7.50 -0.45
N GLU A 45 5.29 -8.15 -1.47
CA GLU A 45 6.11 -9.35 -1.33
C GLU A 45 7.58 -8.96 -1.47
N ILE A 46 8.42 -9.41 -0.54
CA ILE A 46 9.84 -9.08 -0.54
C ILE A 46 10.65 -10.37 -0.46
N GLU A 47 11.60 -10.53 -1.38
CA GLU A 47 12.41 -11.75 -1.43
C GLU A 47 13.15 -11.97 -0.11
N LYS A 48 13.26 -13.24 0.28
CA LYS A 48 13.91 -13.68 1.53
C LYS A 48 13.24 -13.17 2.82
N MET A 49 12.11 -12.47 2.73
CA MET A 49 11.25 -12.16 3.88
C MET A 49 10.01 -13.05 3.89
N ARG A 50 9.59 -13.44 5.10
CA ARG A 50 8.41 -14.28 5.27
C ARG A 50 7.15 -13.42 5.32
N GLY A 51 6.14 -13.85 4.57
CA GLY A 51 4.83 -13.20 4.56
C GLY A 51 4.79 -11.96 3.67
N LEU A 52 3.76 -11.14 3.87
CA LEU A 52 3.52 -9.92 3.10
C LEU A 52 3.60 -8.71 4.03
N PRO A 53 4.82 -8.17 4.26
CA PRO A 53 4.98 -6.98 5.08
C PRO A 53 4.32 -5.76 4.42
N THR A 54 4.05 -4.75 5.23
CA THR A 54 3.49 -3.46 4.78
C THR A 54 4.60 -2.54 4.29
N ALA A 55 4.45 -1.99 3.09
CA ALA A 55 5.44 -1.09 2.50
C ALA A 55 5.63 0.20 3.33
N CYS A 56 4.57 0.71 3.98
CA CYS A 56 4.66 1.94 4.76
C CYS A 56 5.48 1.82 6.06
N THR A 57 5.64 0.62 6.62
CA THR A 57 6.38 0.42 7.88
C THR A 57 7.71 -0.29 7.67
N THR A 58 8.00 -0.77 6.46
CA THR A 58 9.21 -1.54 6.16
C THR A 58 10.26 -0.59 5.62
N LEU A 59 11.43 -0.52 6.26
CA LEU A 59 12.55 0.28 5.77
C LEU A 59 13.16 -0.37 4.52
N ALA A 60 13.46 0.44 3.52
CA ALA A 60 14.18 0.01 2.33
C ALA A 60 15.65 -0.24 2.68
N THR A 61 16.20 -1.34 2.17
CA THR A 61 17.61 -1.72 2.35
C THR A 61 18.25 -2.00 1.01
N ASP A 62 19.56 -1.85 0.93
CA ASP A 62 20.31 -2.18 -0.29
C ASP A 62 20.10 -3.64 -0.71
N GLY A 63 19.98 -3.86 -2.02
CA GLY A 63 19.69 -5.17 -2.61
C GLY A 63 18.30 -5.77 -2.29
N MET A 64 17.37 -4.98 -1.73
CA MET A 64 16.00 -5.42 -1.47
C MET A 64 15.23 -5.58 -2.79
N ILE A 65 14.67 -6.77 -3.03
CA ILE A 65 13.83 -7.06 -4.21
C ILE A 65 12.37 -7.12 -3.77
N VAL A 66 11.59 -6.13 -4.22
CA VAL A 66 10.16 -5.99 -3.90
C VAL A 66 9.31 -6.30 -5.13
N HIS A 67 8.30 -7.13 -4.93
CA HIS A 67 7.26 -7.46 -5.90
C HIS A 67 5.94 -6.84 -5.40
N THR A 68 5.42 -5.87 -6.15
CA THR A 68 4.21 -5.12 -5.73
C THR A 68 2.92 -5.70 -6.30
N GLU A 69 3.04 -6.54 -7.33
CA GLU A 69 1.94 -7.23 -7.99
C GLU A 69 2.21 -8.73 -8.04
N THR A 70 1.71 -9.46 -7.04
CA THR A 70 1.72 -10.93 -7.05
C THR A 70 0.33 -11.46 -6.72
N PRO A 71 -0.01 -12.70 -7.12
CA PRO A 71 -1.31 -13.29 -6.77
C PRO A 71 -1.58 -13.29 -5.26
N ALA A 72 -0.54 -13.45 -4.43
CA ALA A 72 -0.65 -13.40 -2.98
C ALA A 72 -0.94 -11.98 -2.48
N VAL A 73 -0.20 -10.97 -2.98
CA VAL A 73 -0.42 -9.55 -2.66
C VAL A 73 -1.83 -9.11 -3.03
N ASN A 74 -2.25 -9.40 -4.26
CA ASN A 74 -3.56 -9.00 -4.76
C ASN A 74 -4.70 -9.65 -3.97
N LYS A 75 -4.56 -10.94 -3.61
CA LYS A 75 -5.54 -11.62 -2.77
C LYS A 75 -5.71 -10.91 -1.42
N VAL A 76 -4.62 -10.54 -0.75
CA VAL A 76 -4.70 -9.84 0.54
C VAL A 76 -5.29 -8.44 0.38
N ARG A 77 -4.94 -7.70 -0.68
CA ARG A 77 -5.53 -6.38 -0.97
C ARG A 77 -7.04 -6.48 -1.20
N CYS A 78 -7.50 -7.42 -2.02
CA CYS A 78 -8.94 -7.66 -2.24
C CYS A 78 -9.65 -7.94 -0.92
N THR A 79 -9.14 -8.87 -0.11
CA THR A 79 -9.75 -9.18 1.20
C THR A 79 -9.73 -7.97 2.15
N ALA A 80 -8.67 -7.16 2.16
CA ALA A 80 -8.62 -5.96 2.97
C ALA A 80 -9.69 -4.95 2.54
N VAL A 81 -9.86 -4.72 1.23
CA VAL A 81 -10.93 -3.86 0.71
C VAL A 81 -12.32 -4.42 1.03
N GLU A 82 -12.55 -5.72 0.85
CA GLU A 82 -13.82 -6.38 1.19
C GLU A 82 -14.19 -6.15 2.66
N LEU A 83 -13.21 -6.28 3.57
CA LEU A 83 -13.41 -6.04 5.00
C LEU A 83 -13.68 -4.56 5.30
N LEU A 84 -12.97 -3.63 4.64
CA LEU A 84 -13.19 -2.20 4.79
C LEU A 84 -14.60 -1.80 4.32
N ILE A 85 -15.08 -2.37 3.22
CA ILE A 85 -16.40 -2.09 2.66
C ILE A 85 -17.51 -2.76 3.49
N ALA A 86 -17.26 -3.92 4.09
CA ALA A 86 -18.25 -4.66 4.86
C ALA A 86 -18.88 -3.83 6.01
N ASP A 87 -18.13 -2.88 6.58
CA ASP A 87 -18.58 -1.97 7.63
C ASP A 87 -18.80 -0.52 7.12
N HIS A 88 -18.54 -0.25 5.85
CA HIS A 88 -18.73 1.07 5.25
C HIS A 88 -20.19 1.30 4.81
N PRO A 89 -20.79 2.47 5.08
CA PRO A 89 -22.12 2.80 4.57
C PRO A 89 -22.17 2.75 3.03
N SER A 90 -23.17 2.06 2.48
CA SER A 90 -23.39 1.97 1.03
C SER A 90 -24.13 3.20 0.47
N ASP A 91 -23.69 4.41 0.83
CA ASP A 91 -24.32 5.69 0.49
C ASP A 91 -23.50 6.53 -0.48
N CYS A 92 -22.61 5.88 -1.26
CA CYS A 92 -21.67 6.54 -2.17
C CYS A 92 -22.29 7.62 -3.07
N LEU A 93 -23.53 7.42 -3.55
CA LEU A 93 -24.21 8.40 -4.43
C LEU A 93 -24.58 9.70 -3.72
N THR A 94 -24.73 9.68 -2.39
CA THR A 94 -25.06 10.83 -1.55
C THR A 94 -23.89 11.31 -0.70
N CYS A 95 -22.79 10.54 -0.66
CA CYS A 95 -21.58 10.87 0.08
C CYS A 95 -20.87 12.10 -0.52
N SER A 96 -20.47 13.04 0.33
CA SER A 96 -19.74 14.26 -0.07
C SER A 96 -18.40 14.00 -0.74
N LYS A 97 -17.81 12.82 -0.52
CA LYS A 97 -16.53 12.38 -1.10
C LYS A 97 -16.68 11.59 -2.39
N ASN A 98 -17.89 11.40 -2.92
CA ASN A 98 -18.10 10.68 -4.17
C ASN A 98 -17.20 11.24 -5.29
N GLN A 99 -16.59 10.34 -6.08
CA GLN A 99 -15.62 10.65 -7.14
C GLN A 99 -14.29 11.25 -6.66
N GLN A 100 -14.14 11.52 -5.36
CA GLN A 100 -12.91 12.02 -4.73
C GLN A 100 -12.47 11.13 -3.56
N CYS A 101 -13.04 9.92 -3.45
CA CYS A 101 -12.81 9.00 -2.36
C CYS A 101 -11.69 8.02 -2.73
N ASP A 102 -10.61 7.95 -1.95
CA ASP A 102 -9.53 7.02 -2.24
C ASP A 102 -9.94 5.56 -2.01
N LEU A 103 -10.87 5.28 -1.09
CA LEU A 103 -11.45 3.94 -0.93
C LEU A 103 -12.20 3.51 -2.22
N GLN A 104 -12.88 4.45 -2.88
CA GLN A 104 -13.53 4.20 -4.17
C GLN A 104 -12.53 3.95 -5.31
N LYS A 105 -11.31 4.49 -5.23
CA LYS A 105 -10.27 4.28 -6.25
C LYS A 105 -9.61 2.91 -6.15
N VAL A 106 -9.55 2.34 -4.96
CA VAL A 106 -8.88 1.05 -4.69
C VAL A 106 -9.83 -0.15 -4.66
N ALA A 107 -11.14 0.11 -4.64
CA ALA A 107 -12.20 -0.89 -4.68
C ALA A 107 -12.64 -1.21 -6.11
#